data_AF-A0A927X311-F1
#
_entry.id   AF-A0A927X311-F1
#
_cell.length_a   1.000
_cell.length_b   1.000
_cell.length_c   1.000
_cell.angle_alpha   90.00
_cell.angle_beta   90.00
_cell.angle_gamma   90.00
#
_symmetry.space_group_name_H-M   'P 1'
#
loop_
_entity.id
_entity.type
_entity.pdbx_description
1 polymer ?
#
loop_
_entity_poly.entity_id
_entity_poly.type
_entity_poly.pdbx_seq_one_letter_code
_entity_poly.pdbx_strand_id
1 'polypeptide(L)'
;MYPVFPKIMLTLLIVCAVLTLVGYYKFVWFMSVGYGLAVWGIGLTLIIAFRSHITSATVVLCFLLMIYGLRLAGFLLLREFRNKSYSKRMDRIVKESTGEKKIPIFVSIAVWLYVAVEYVAQTSAIIYRLVNGDQGGTMAWVGAGIMALGILIESLADKQKSDAKAKNPHRFVDTGLYKIVRCPNYFGELLFWTGVTVSGIGAVHGLQWIIVVIGFLLILYVMLSGAKRLEKRQNKNYGNDPEYQAYYKKTPAIFPLVPLYSLEKINWIK
;
A
#
# COMPACT_ATOMS: atom_id res chain seq x y z
N MET A 1 21.37 12.90 22.36
CA MET A 1 20.37 12.28 21.46
C MET A 1 19.00 12.28 22.16
N TYR A 2 17.98 12.92 21.57
CA TYR A 2 16.55 12.54 21.66
C TYR A 2 15.64 12.80 22.88
N PRO A 3 15.23 14.06 23.15
CA PRO A 3 13.89 14.34 23.69
C PRO A 3 12.81 14.43 22.60
N VAL A 4 13.20 14.60 21.32
CA VAL A 4 12.29 14.79 20.17
C VAL A 4 11.84 13.45 19.58
N PHE A 5 12.70 12.43 19.56
CA PHE A 5 12.41 11.16 18.88
C PHE A 5 11.26 10.35 19.52
N PRO A 6 11.20 10.15 20.85
CA PRO A 6 10.05 9.45 21.44
C PRO A 6 8.74 10.21 21.23
N LYS A 7 8.81 11.55 21.26
CA LYS A 7 7.64 12.42 21.08
C LYS A 7 7.08 12.33 19.66
N ILE A 8 7.94 12.44 18.63
CA ILE A 8 7.45 12.36 17.24
C ILE A 8 6.86 10.98 16.91
N MET A 9 7.49 9.90 17.38
CA MET A 9 6.96 8.54 17.17
C MET A 9 5.57 8.39 17.78
N LEU A 10 5.39 8.85 19.02
CA LEU A 10 4.10 8.83 19.70
C LEU A 10 3.06 9.68 18.96
N THR A 11 3.42 10.90 18.53
CA THR A 11 2.52 11.75 17.75
C THR A 11 2.06 11.06 16.46
N LEU A 12 2.98 10.43 15.72
CA LEU A 12 2.65 9.74 14.48
C LEU A 12 1.77 8.50 14.73
N LEU A 13 2.03 7.75 15.80
CA LEU A 13 1.17 6.63 16.20
C LEU A 13 -0.24 7.10 16.55
N ILE A 14 -0.38 8.20 17.29
CA ILE A 14 -1.68 8.79 17.62
C ILE A 14 -2.40 9.24 16.35
N VAL A 15 -1.71 9.94 15.44
CA VAL A 15 -2.28 10.36 14.16
C VAL A 15 -2.76 9.16 13.34
N CYS A 16 -1.96 8.11 13.23
CA CYS A 16 -2.35 6.87 12.53
C CYS A 16 -3.55 6.21 13.20
N ALA A 17 -3.53 6.07 14.53
CA ALA A 17 -4.62 5.47 15.29
C ALA A 17 -5.93 6.24 15.08
N VAL A 18 -5.91 7.57 15.15
CA VAL A 18 -7.10 8.40 14.92
C VAL A 18 -7.62 8.26 13.49
N LEU A 19 -6.75 8.37 12.48
CA LEU A 19 -7.17 8.34 11.08
C LEU A 19 -7.65 6.95 10.63
N THR A 20 -7.22 5.89 11.32
CA THR A 20 -7.66 4.52 11.04
C THR A 20 -8.94 4.13 11.78
N LEU A 21 -9.52 4.99 12.64
CA LEU A 21 -10.80 4.72 13.33
C LEU A 21 -11.96 4.44 12.35
N VAL A 22 -11.86 4.91 11.11
CA VAL A 22 -12.80 4.57 10.02
C VAL A 22 -12.97 3.06 9.83
N GLY A 23 -11.98 2.25 10.24
CA GLY A 23 -12.06 0.79 10.25
C GLY A 23 -13.09 0.20 11.22
N TYR A 24 -13.50 0.93 12.26
CA TYR A 24 -14.59 0.49 13.14
C TYR A 24 -15.96 0.57 12.45
N TYR A 25 -16.10 1.41 11.42
CA TYR A 25 -17.30 1.44 10.59
C TYR A 25 -17.36 0.23 9.63
N LYS A 26 -16.25 -0.06 8.95
CA LYS A 26 -16.07 -1.27 8.15
C LYS A 26 -14.67 -1.82 8.38
N PHE A 27 -14.55 -3.05 8.89
CA PHE A 27 -13.27 -3.63 9.30
C PHE A 27 -12.17 -3.56 8.22
N VAL A 28 -12.52 -3.78 6.95
CA VAL A 28 -11.57 -3.71 5.82
C VAL A 28 -10.98 -2.29 5.65
N TRP A 29 -11.65 -1.25 6.15
CA TRP A 29 -11.18 0.13 6.08
C TRP A 29 -9.96 0.39 6.96
N PHE A 30 -9.65 -0.44 7.97
CA PHE A 30 -8.36 -0.34 8.67
C PHE A 30 -7.18 -0.45 7.70
N MET A 31 -7.26 -1.41 6.77
CA MET A 31 -6.21 -1.76 5.80
C MET A 31 -6.39 -1.12 4.42
N SER A 32 -7.35 -0.21 4.27
CA SER A 32 -7.66 0.36 2.94
C SER A 32 -7.83 1.88 3.00
N VAL A 33 -9.01 2.38 3.35
CA VAL A 33 -9.23 3.84 3.47
C VAL A 33 -8.37 4.43 4.59
N GLY A 34 -8.38 3.80 5.77
CA GLY A 34 -7.58 4.22 6.92
C GLY A 34 -6.08 4.19 6.65
N TYR A 35 -5.62 3.25 5.83
CA TYR A 35 -4.23 3.20 5.36
C TYR A 35 -3.86 4.47 4.59
N GLY A 36 -4.63 4.81 3.54
CA GLY A 36 -4.39 6.02 2.76
C GLY A 36 -4.46 7.30 3.60
N LEU A 37 -5.44 7.39 4.51
CA LEU A 37 -5.56 8.53 5.43
C LEU A 37 -4.35 8.63 6.37
N ALA A 38 -3.90 7.51 6.97
CA ALA A 38 -2.75 7.50 7.85
C ALA A 38 -1.46 7.94 7.15
N VAL A 39 -1.18 7.42 5.94
CA VAL A 39 0.00 7.81 5.16
C VAL A 39 -0.02 9.30 4.80
N TRP A 40 -1.19 9.84 4.44
CA TRP A 40 -1.36 11.27 4.23
C TRP A 40 -1.12 12.08 5.52
N GLY A 41 -1.69 11.64 6.64
CA GLY A 41 -1.56 12.29 7.94
C GLY A 41 -0.13 12.30 8.46
N ILE A 42 0.63 11.22 8.23
CA ILE A 42 2.06 11.14 8.53
C ILE A 42 2.81 12.21 7.72
N GLY A 43 2.63 12.26 6.40
CA GLY A 43 3.30 13.26 5.54
C GLY A 43 3.05 14.69 5.99
N LEU A 44 1.78 15.03 6.30
CA LEU A 44 1.41 16.36 6.81
C LEU A 44 2.05 16.65 8.17
N THR A 45 2.00 15.68 9.09
CA THR A 45 2.54 15.85 10.45
C THR A 45 4.05 16.05 10.42
N LEU A 46 4.78 15.33 9.56
CA LEU A 46 6.22 15.49 9.40
C LEU A 46 6.58 16.89 8.88
N ILE A 47 5.83 17.42 7.90
CA ILE A 47 6.03 18.79 7.41
C ILE A 47 5.83 19.82 8.54
N ILE A 48 4.76 19.68 9.32
CA ILE A 48 4.43 20.64 10.39
C ILE A 48 5.47 20.55 11.53
N ALA A 49 5.79 19.34 11.97
CA ALA A 49 6.66 19.09 13.12
C ALA A 49 8.12 19.49 12.86
N PHE A 50 8.60 19.36 11.62
CA PHE A 50 9.99 19.68 11.25
C PHE A 50 10.11 20.93 10.37
N ARG A 51 9.10 21.80 10.33
CA ARG A 51 9.02 22.97 9.45
C ARG A 51 10.27 23.87 9.44
N SER A 52 11.01 23.96 10.55
CA SER A 52 12.20 24.79 10.69
C SER A 52 13.49 24.15 10.16
N HIS A 53 13.51 22.84 9.94
CA HIS A 53 14.71 22.06 9.60
C HIS A 53 14.48 21.05 8.46
N ILE A 54 13.35 21.15 7.76
CA ILE A 54 13.00 20.23 6.68
C ILE A 54 13.67 20.68 5.37
N THR A 55 14.34 19.74 4.72
CA THR A 55 15.01 19.97 3.43
C THR A 55 14.02 19.86 2.27
N SER A 56 14.30 20.53 1.15
CA SER A 56 13.42 20.50 -0.04
C SER A 56 13.15 19.07 -0.54
N ALA A 57 14.17 18.20 -0.52
CA ALA A 57 14.01 16.80 -0.89
C ALA A 57 13.03 16.07 0.04
N THR A 58 13.12 16.31 1.35
CA THR A 58 12.22 15.69 2.33
C THR A 58 10.80 16.26 2.26
N VAL A 59 10.65 17.56 1.95
CA VAL A 59 9.34 18.15 1.62
C VAL A 59 8.69 17.39 0.46
N VAL A 60 9.44 17.12 -0.62
CA VAL A 60 8.93 16.35 -1.78
C VAL A 60 8.54 14.93 -1.37
N LEU A 61 9.35 14.23 -0.58
CA LEU A 61 9.01 12.89 -0.07
C LEU A 61 7.71 12.91 0.73
N CYS A 62 7.53 13.88 1.65
CA CYS A 62 6.30 14.03 2.42
C CYS A 62 5.08 14.36 1.53
N PHE A 63 5.24 15.21 0.52
CA PHE A 63 4.18 15.47 -0.45
C PHE A 63 3.80 14.22 -1.25
N LEU A 64 4.77 13.38 -1.61
CA LEU A 64 4.49 12.11 -2.29
C LEU A 64 3.74 11.14 -1.38
N LEU A 65 4.03 11.09 -0.06
CA LEU A 65 3.19 10.37 0.92
C LEU A 65 1.75 10.90 0.91
N MET A 66 1.58 12.22 0.92
CA MET A 66 0.27 12.86 0.91
C MET A 66 -0.52 12.57 -0.37
N ILE A 67 0.12 12.68 -1.54
CA ILE A 67 -0.49 12.37 -2.83
C ILE A 67 -0.89 10.90 -2.89
N TYR A 68 0.01 9.99 -2.49
CA TYR A 68 -0.27 8.56 -2.43
C TYR A 68 -1.49 8.26 -1.56
N GLY A 69 -1.50 8.79 -0.33
CA GLY A 69 -2.55 8.57 0.65
C GLY A 69 -3.92 9.09 0.20
N LEU A 70 -3.98 10.33 -0.30
CA LEU A 70 -5.21 10.92 -0.83
C LEU A 70 -5.73 10.19 -2.05
N ARG A 71 -4.85 9.82 -2.98
CA ARG A 71 -5.22 9.06 -4.18
C ARG A 71 -5.80 7.70 -3.78
N LEU A 72 -5.18 6.99 -2.84
CA LEU A 72 -5.66 5.67 -2.40
C LEU A 72 -7.01 5.76 -1.70
N ALA A 73 -7.10 6.59 -0.66
CA ALA A 73 -8.33 6.75 0.12
C ALA A 73 -9.47 7.29 -0.75
N GLY A 74 -9.19 8.29 -1.59
CA GLY A 74 -10.16 8.89 -2.51
C GLY A 74 -10.69 7.88 -3.53
N PHE A 75 -9.81 7.13 -4.20
CA PHE A 75 -10.22 6.11 -5.17
C PHE A 75 -11.10 5.02 -4.54
N LEU A 76 -10.72 4.55 -3.34
CA LEU A 76 -11.47 3.53 -2.62
C LEU A 76 -12.84 4.01 -2.15
N LEU A 77 -12.91 5.21 -1.57
CA LEU A 77 -14.16 5.81 -1.12
C LEU A 77 -15.10 6.07 -2.31
N LEU A 78 -14.59 6.64 -3.40
CA LEU A 78 -15.38 6.87 -4.61
C LEU A 78 -15.94 5.56 -5.17
N ARG A 79 -15.13 4.49 -5.20
CA ARG A 79 -15.59 3.17 -5.66
C ARG A 79 -16.65 2.58 -4.75
N GLU A 80 -16.47 2.69 -3.44
CA GLU A 80 -17.39 2.17 -2.44
C GLU A 80 -18.77 2.84 -2.53
N PHE A 81 -18.80 4.17 -2.65
CA PHE A 81 -20.07 4.91 -2.73
C PHE A 81 -20.76 4.83 -4.08
N ARG A 82 -19.99 4.75 -5.19
CA ARG A 82 -20.58 4.70 -6.54
C ARG A 82 -21.01 3.30 -6.98
N ASN A 83 -20.40 2.24 -6.44
CA ASN A 83 -20.68 0.87 -6.88
C ASN A 83 -21.30 0.03 -5.76
N LYS A 84 -22.63 0.11 -5.63
CA LYS A 84 -23.41 -0.68 -4.64
C LYS A 84 -23.21 -2.20 -4.78
N SER A 85 -22.97 -2.70 -5.99
CA SER A 85 -22.70 -4.13 -6.24
C SER A 85 -21.35 -4.54 -5.66
N TYR A 86 -20.32 -3.70 -5.82
CA TYR A 86 -19.02 -3.89 -5.18
C TYR A 86 -19.11 -3.87 -3.65
N SER A 87 -19.82 -2.89 -3.08
CA SER A 87 -20.00 -2.75 -1.63
C SER A 87 -20.66 -4.00 -1.02
N LYS A 88 -21.80 -4.44 -1.59
CA LYS A 88 -22.50 -5.67 -1.18
C LYS A 88 -21.64 -6.92 -1.33
N ARG A 89 -20.82 -6.99 -2.39
CA ARG A 89 -19.89 -8.10 -2.61
C ARG A 89 -18.79 -8.13 -1.54
N MET A 90 -18.26 -6.97 -1.16
CA MET A 90 -17.22 -6.90 -0.13
C MET A 90 -17.78 -7.33 1.23
N ASP A 91 -18.99 -6.88 1.57
CA ASP A 91 -19.68 -7.33 2.79
C ASP A 91 -19.89 -8.85 2.80
N ARG A 92 -20.21 -9.45 1.65
CA ARG A 92 -20.33 -10.91 1.50
C ARG A 92 -19.00 -11.63 1.71
N ILE A 93 -17.91 -11.15 1.08
CA ILE A 93 -16.57 -11.75 1.22
C ILE A 93 -16.13 -11.72 2.69
N VAL A 94 -16.36 -10.60 3.39
CA VAL A 94 -16.03 -10.49 4.82
C VAL A 94 -16.84 -11.53 5.61
N LYS A 95 -18.16 -11.59 5.41
CA LYS A 95 -19.03 -12.58 6.08
C LYS A 95 -18.62 -14.03 5.81
N GLU A 96 -18.26 -14.36 4.57
CA GLU A 96 -17.76 -15.70 4.20
C GLU A 96 -16.43 -16.02 4.89
N SER A 97 -15.56 -15.02 5.08
CA SER A 97 -14.25 -15.21 5.72
C SER A 97 -14.28 -15.29 7.24
N THR A 98 -15.23 -14.61 7.89
CA THR A 98 -15.33 -14.55 9.37
C THR A 98 -16.29 -15.59 9.95
N GLY A 99 -17.03 -16.29 9.08
CA GLY A 99 -18.33 -16.86 9.46
C GLY A 99 -19.30 -15.73 9.80
N GLU A 100 -20.60 -15.99 9.84
CA GLU A 100 -21.63 -14.95 10.10
C GLU A 100 -21.50 -14.21 11.46
N LYS A 101 -20.49 -14.56 12.27
CA LYS A 101 -20.15 -13.92 13.53
C LYS A 101 -19.48 -12.57 13.29
N LYS A 102 -19.96 -11.55 14.00
CA LYS A 102 -19.27 -10.24 14.06
C LYS A 102 -17.84 -10.45 14.56
N ILE A 103 -16.89 -9.74 13.94
CA ILE A 103 -15.49 -9.75 14.36
C ILE A 103 -15.42 -9.32 15.84
N PRO A 104 -14.81 -10.12 16.72
CA PRO A 104 -14.71 -9.78 18.12
C PRO A 104 -14.00 -8.44 18.32
N ILE A 105 -14.48 -7.61 19.25
CA ILE A 105 -13.94 -6.25 19.44
C ILE A 105 -12.44 -6.26 19.78
N PHE A 106 -11.97 -7.27 20.53
CA PHE A 106 -10.55 -7.41 20.85
C PHE A 106 -9.69 -7.65 19.60
N VAL A 107 -10.20 -8.35 18.58
CA VAL A 107 -9.52 -8.55 17.30
C VAL A 107 -9.44 -7.22 16.54
N SER A 108 -10.53 -6.45 16.52
CA SER A 108 -10.54 -5.12 15.91
C SER A 108 -9.56 -4.16 16.58
N ILE A 109 -9.49 -4.16 17.91
CA ILE A 109 -8.52 -3.35 18.67
C ILE A 109 -7.09 -3.79 18.36
N ALA A 110 -6.81 -5.10 18.36
CA ALA A 110 -5.48 -5.63 18.06
C ALA A 110 -5.04 -5.26 16.63
N VAL A 111 -5.93 -5.41 15.64
CA VAL A 111 -5.66 -5.01 14.26
C VAL A 111 -5.47 -3.51 14.15
N TRP A 112 -6.31 -2.71 14.81
CA TRP A 112 -6.21 -1.25 14.81
C TRP A 112 -4.86 -0.75 15.34
N LEU A 113 -4.39 -1.30 16.45
CA LEU A 113 -3.07 -0.97 17.01
C LEU A 113 -1.94 -1.48 16.10
N TYR A 114 -2.07 -2.70 15.57
CA TYR A 114 -1.08 -3.28 14.67
C TYR A 114 -0.89 -2.44 13.41
N VAL A 115 -1.98 -2.05 12.73
CA VAL A 115 -1.88 -1.26 11.50
C VAL A 115 -1.31 0.14 11.76
N ALA A 116 -1.60 0.74 12.92
CA ALA A 116 -1.00 2.03 13.28
C ALA A 116 0.53 1.93 13.43
N VAL A 117 1.03 0.87 14.07
CA VAL A 117 2.48 0.61 14.18
C VAL A 117 3.09 0.30 12.81
N GLU A 118 2.42 -0.50 12.00
CA GLU A 118 2.89 -0.90 10.68
C GLU A 118 3.02 0.30 9.72
N TYR A 119 2.04 1.20 9.67
CA TYR A 119 2.11 2.41 8.81
C TYR A 119 3.23 3.38 9.22
N VAL A 120 3.49 3.50 10.53
CA VAL A 120 4.64 4.28 11.02
C VAL A 120 5.96 3.58 10.66
N ALA A 121 6.04 2.26 10.81
CA ALA A 121 7.22 1.49 10.42
C ALA A 121 7.49 1.59 8.91
N GLN A 122 6.44 1.57 8.09
CA GLN A 122 6.53 1.65 6.64
C GLN A 122 7.07 2.99 6.12
N THR A 123 6.75 4.08 6.82
CA THR A 123 7.21 5.44 6.51
C THR A 123 8.53 5.82 7.22
N SER A 124 9.07 4.91 8.03
CA SER A 124 10.17 5.20 8.97
C SER A 124 11.45 5.71 8.32
N ALA A 125 11.77 5.35 7.08
CA ALA A 125 12.94 5.87 6.39
C ALA A 125 12.91 7.40 6.28
N ILE A 126 11.76 7.98 5.93
CA ILE A 126 11.57 9.44 5.86
C ILE A 126 11.58 10.05 7.26
N ILE A 127 11.02 9.35 8.25
CA ILE A 127 11.01 9.85 9.63
C ILE A 127 12.44 9.92 10.20
N TYR A 128 13.25 8.88 9.98
CA TYR A 128 14.63 8.83 10.43
C TYR A 128 15.51 9.86 9.73
N ARG A 129 15.28 10.17 8.45
CA ARG A 129 15.95 11.30 7.77
C ARG A 129 15.78 12.61 8.54
N LEU A 130 14.56 12.92 8.94
CA LEU A 130 14.23 14.15 9.67
C LEU A 130 14.84 14.14 11.08
N VAL A 131 14.70 13.02 11.79
CA VAL A 131 15.18 12.84 13.15
C VAL A 131 16.70 12.91 13.25
N ASN A 132 17.40 12.33 12.27
CA ASN A 132 18.87 12.32 12.21
C ASN A 132 19.43 13.62 11.61
N GLY A 133 18.57 14.54 11.13
CA GLY A 133 18.99 15.85 10.61
C GLY A 133 19.69 15.80 9.25
N ASP A 134 19.33 14.83 8.38
CA ASP A 134 19.94 14.71 7.06
C ASP A 134 19.66 15.94 6.17
N GLN A 135 20.72 16.48 5.57
CA GLN A 135 20.68 17.73 4.81
C GLN A 135 20.24 17.57 3.34
N GLY A 136 19.73 16.40 2.94
CA GLY A 136 19.18 16.19 1.59
C GLY A 136 20.15 15.51 0.62
N GLY A 137 20.55 14.27 0.93
CA GLY A 137 21.42 13.47 0.05
C GLY A 137 20.76 13.01 -1.25
N THR A 138 21.60 12.64 -2.24
CA THR A 138 21.20 12.13 -3.57
C THR A 138 20.12 11.04 -3.50
N MET A 139 20.21 10.16 -2.51
CA MET A 139 19.26 9.06 -2.32
C MET A 139 17.84 9.54 -1.99
N ALA A 140 17.67 10.73 -1.40
CA ALA A 140 16.36 11.33 -1.19
C ALA A 140 15.65 11.61 -2.52
N TRP A 141 16.38 12.15 -3.49
CA TRP A 141 15.84 12.45 -4.83
C TRP A 141 15.62 11.19 -5.65
N VAL A 142 16.53 10.21 -5.58
CA VAL A 142 16.32 8.90 -6.20
C VAL A 142 15.07 8.22 -5.63
N GLY A 143 14.94 8.20 -4.31
CA GLY A 143 13.76 7.67 -3.62
C GLY A 143 12.48 8.39 -4.03
N ALA A 144 12.50 9.73 -4.11
CA ALA A 144 11.37 10.52 -4.58
C ALA A 144 10.99 10.19 -6.03
N GLY A 145 11.97 10.00 -6.93
CA GLY A 145 11.74 9.57 -8.31
C GLY A 145 11.07 8.19 -8.39
N ILE A 146 11.54 7.23 -7.60
CA ILE A 146 10.94 5.88 -7.53
C ILE A 146 9.52 5.96 -6.95
N MET A 147 9.29 6.76 -5.91
CA MET A 147 7.96 7.01 -5.34
C MET A 147 6.99 7.58 -6.37
N ALA A 148 7.41 8.61 -7.11
CA ALA A 148 6.61 9.21 -8.16
C ALA A 148 6.26 8.19 -9.26
N LEU A 149 7.23 7.39 -9.71
CA LEU A 149 7.00 6.32 -10.68
C LEU A 149 5.99 5.27 -10.17
N GLY A 150 6.10 4.89 -8.89
CA GLY A 150 5.14 3.98 -8.25
C GLY A 150 3.70 4.51 -8.30
N ILE A 151 3.50 5.77 -7.90
CA ILE A 151 2.18 6.45 -7.98
C ILE A 151 1.65 6.46 -9.42
N LEU A 152 2.50 6.77 -10.40
CA LEU A 152 2.09 6.83 -11.81
C LEU A 152 1.64 5.46 -12.33
N ILE A 153 2.44 4.42 -12.08
CA ILE A 153 2.12 3.04 -12.50
C ILE A 153 0.82 2.58 -11.84
N GLU A 154 0.69 2.80 -10.53
CA GLU A 154 -0.50 2.39 -9.79
C GLU A 154 -1.76 3.10 -10.30
N SER A 155 -1.69 4.43 -10.46
CA SER A 155 -2.82 5.24 -10.92
C SER A 155 -3.24 4.86 -12.34
N LEU A 156 -2.28 4.62 -13.24
CA LEU A 156 -2.56 4.19 -14.61
C LEU A 156 -3.17 2.79 -14.64
N ALA A 157 -2.66 1.86 -13.83
CA ALA A 157 -3.18 0.50 -13.73
C ALA A 157 -4.63 0.49 -13.22
N ASP A 158 -4.93 1.23 -12.16
CA ASP A 158 -6.28 1.32 -11.61
C ASP A 158 -7.25 1.95 -12.61
N LYS A 159 -6.82 2.99 -13.36
CA LYS A 159 -7.62 3.59 -14.43
C LYS A 159 -7.89 2.60 -15.57
N GLN A 160 -6.86 1.98 -16.11
CA GLN A 160 -6.99 0.97 -17.18
C GLN A 160 -7.94 -0.16 -16.79
N LYS A 161 -7.84 -0.65 -15.55
CA LYS A 161 -8.72 -1.69 -15.02
C LYS A 161 -10.16 -1.20 -14.88
N SER A 162 -10.36 0.02 -14.38
CA SER A 162 -11.69 0.60 -14.21
C SER A 162 -12.38 0.81 -15.57
N ASP A 163 -11.65 1.36 -16.55
CA ASP A 163 -12.16 1.59 -17.90
C ASP A 163 -12.48 0.26 -18.62
N ALA A 164 -11.59 -0.74 -18.51
CA ALA A 164 -11.82 -2.06 -19.09
C ALA A 164 -13.05 -2.76 -18.47
N LYS A 165 -13.22 -2.65 -17.14
CA LYS A 165 -14.36 -3.25 -16.44
C LYS A 165 -15.67 -2.50 -16.63
N ALA A 166 -15.63 -1.20 -16.92
CA ALA A 166 -16.81 -0.46 -17.33
C ALA A 166 -17.31 -0.92 -18.72
N LYS A 167 -16.39 -1.22 -19.64
CA LYS A 167 -16.71 -1.72 -20.98
C LYS A 167 -17.14 -3.18 -21.00
N ASN A 168 -16.41 -4.06 -20.29
CA ASN A 168 -16.72 -5.48 -20.21
C ASN A 168 -16.52 -6.01 -18.77
N PRO A 169 -17.58 -6.00 -17.95
CA PRO A 169 -17.49 -6.43 -16.55
C PRO A 169 -17.04 -7.89 -16.37
N HIS A 170 -17.39 -8.75 -17.33
CA HIS A 170 -17.22 -10.19 -17.26
C HIS A 170 -15.90 -10.70 -17.87
N ARG A 171 -15.14 -9.88 -18.60
CA ARG A 171 -13.84 -10.28 -19.17
C ARG A 171 -12.66 -9.89 -18.27
N PHE A 172 -11.60 -10.69 -18.20
CA PHE A 172 -10.35 -10.30 -17.54
C PHE A 172 -9.67 -9.12 -18.26
N VAL A 173 -8.73 -8.46 -17.58
CA VAL A 173 -7.98 -7.33 -18.14
C VAL A 173 -6.57 -7.81 -18.47
N ASP A 174 -6.22 -7.75 -19.75
CA ASP A 174 -4.98 -8.25 -20.36
C ASP A 174 -4.31 -7.22 -21.29
N THR A 175 -4.77 -5.97 -21.26
CA THR A 175 -4.27 -4.86 -22.09
C THR A 175 -3.56 -3.79 -21.26
N GLY A 176 -2.82 -2.89 -21.91
CA GLY A 176 -2.09 -1.83 -21.22
C GLY A 176 -0.97 -2.39 -20.34
N LEU A 177 -0.90 -1.97 -19.07
CA LEU A 177 0.06 -2.49 -18.10
C LEU A 177 -0.22 -3.96 -17.73
N TYR A 178 -1.46 -4.41 -17.85
CA TYR A 178 -1.84 -5.79 -17.54
C TYR A 178 -1.23 -6.82 -18.51
N LYS A 179 -0.80 -6.39 -19.71
CA LYS A 179 -0.06 -7.27 -20.64
C LYS A 179 1.36 -7.59 -20.17
N ILE A 180 1.92 -6.76 -19.27
CA ILE A 180 3.29 -6.87 -18.77
C ILE A 180 3.30 -7.72 -17.50
N VAL A 181 2.42 -7.41 -16.54
CA VAL A 181 2.22 -8.16 -15.30
C VAL A 181 0.74 -8.19 -14.94
N ARG A 182 0.27 -9.24 -14.26
CA ARG A 182 -1.16 -9.39 -13.93
C ARG A 182 -1.63 -8.46 -12.80
N CYS A 183 -0.73 -8.00 -11.94
CA CYS A 183 -1.01 -7.09 -10.82
C CYS A 183 -0.14 -5.81 -10.88
N PRO A 184 -0.25 -4.98 -11.94
CA PRO A 184 0.62 -3.81 -12.13
C PRO A 184 0.38 -2.72 -11.08
N ASN A 185 -0.83 -2.61 -10.54
CA ASN A 185 -1.13 -1.69 -9.44
C ASN A 185 -0.38 -2.09 -8.15
N TYR A 186 -0.26 -3.39 -7.88
CA TYR A 186 0.47 -3.87 -6.70
C TYR A 186 1.99 -3.68 -6.87
N PHE A 187 2.47 -3.80 -8.11
CA PHE A 187 3.85 -3.45 -8.43
C PHE A 187 4.13 -1.96 -8.24
N GLY A 188 3.21 -1.08 -8.66
CA GLY A 188 3.30 0.37 -8.40
C GLY A 188 3.38 0.69 -6.91
N GLU A 189 2.58 -0.01 -6.09
CA GLU A 189 2.62 0.11 -4.63
C GLU A 189 3.97 -0.36 -4.05
N LEU A 190 4.51 -1.49 -4.51
CA LEU A 190 5.84 -1.94 -4.10
C LEU A 190 6.95 -0.97 -4.51
N LEU A 191 6.86 -0.39 -5.71
CA LEU A 191 7.81 0.65 -6.15
C LEU A 191 7.74 1.87 -5.24
N PHE A 192 6.54 2.32 -4.89
CA PHE A 192 6.37 3.46 -3.98
C PHE A 192 7.11 3.24 -2.66
N TRP A 193 6.89 2.09 -2.02
CA TRP A 193 7.55 1.76 -0.76
C TRP A 193 9.04 1.46 -0.92
N THR A 194 9.47 0.94 -2.07
CA THR A 194 10.89 0.84 -2.41
C THR A 194 11.54 2.23 -2.44
N GLY A 195 10.87 3.22 -3.02
CA GLY A 195 11.35 4.59 -3.04
C GLY A 195 11.45 5.21 -1.64
N VAL A 196 10.49 4.93 -0.75
CA VAL A 196 10.57 5.32 0.67
C VAL A 196 11.81 4.70 1.32
N THR A 197 12.04 3.38 1.17
CA THR A 197 13.22 2.70 1.71
C THR A 197 14.53 3.25 1.14
N VAL A 198 14.61 3.44 -0.18
CA VAL A 198 15.81 3.98 -0.87
C VAL A 198 16.12 5.39 -0.38
N SER A 199 15.12 6.23 -0.10
CA SER A 199 15.34 7.59 0.41
C SER A 199 16.13 7.63 1.72
N GLY A 200 16.04 6.55 2.52
CA GLY A 200 16.75 6.41 3.80
C GLY A 200 18.23 6.05 3.66
N ILE A 201 18.70 5.66 2.48
CA ILE A 201 20.12 5.29 2.27
C ILE A 201 21.02 6.50 2.54
N GLY A 202 22.00 6.33 3.43
CA GLY A 202 22.90 7.39 3.90
C GLY A 202 22.37 8.19 5.08
N ALA A 203 21.05 8.21 5.31
CA ALA A 203 20.42 8.98 6.38
C ALA A 203 19.90 8.14 7.55
N VAL A 204 19.69 6.84 7.36
CA VAL A 204 19.27 5.88 8.40
C VAL A 204 20.49 5.14 8.94
N HIS A 205 20.59 4.95 10.26
CA HIS A 205 21.78 4.40 10.90
C HIS A 205 21.49 3.21 11.84
N GLY A 206 22.41 2.25 11.89
CA GLY A 206 22.41 1.15 12.87
C GLY A 206 21.08 0.39 12.92
N LEU A 207 20.53 0.24 14.12
CA LEU A 207 19.30 -0.52 14.37
C LEU A 207 18.04 0.11 13.77
N GLN A 208 18.08 1.38 13.33
CA GLN A 208 16.93 2.02 12.66
C GLN A 208 16.54 1.27 11.37
N TRP A 209 17.52 0.67 10.68
CA TRP A 209 17.28 -0.14 9.49
C TRP A 209 16.39 -1.35 9.74
N ILE A 210 16.37 -1.89 10.97
CA ILE A 210 15.49 -3.00 11.32
C ILE A 210 14.02 -2.60 11.11
N ILE A 211 13.63 -1.41 11.59
CA ILE A 211 12.25 -0.93 11.47
C ILE A 211 11.92 -0.61 10.00
N VAL A 212 12.84 0.01 9.27
CA VAL A 212 12.67 0.29 7.82
C VAL A 212 12.47 -1.00 7.02
N VAL A 213 13.32 -2.01 7.24
CA VAL A 213 13.27 -3.29 6.52
C VAL A 213 12.03 -4.08 6.92
N ILE A 214 11.65 -4.11 8.20
CA ILE A 214 10.40 -4.76 8.64
C ILE A 214 9.20 -4.10 7.97
N GLY A 215 9.11 -2.77 7.95
CA GLY A 215 8.03 -2.05 7.27
C GLY A 215 7.94 -2.41 5.79
N PHE A 216 9.08 -2.45 5.10
CA PHE A 216 9.13 -2.85 3.69
C PHE A 216 8.74 -4.32 3.45
N LEU A 217 9.23 -5.25 4.28
CA LEU A 217 8.92 -6.67 4.14
C LEU A 217 7.45 -6.99 4.45
N LEU A 218 6.83 -6.27 5.39
CA LEU A 218 5.41 -6.43 5.70
C LEU A 218 4.55 -6.03 4.49
N ILE A 219 4.81 -4.89 3.86
CA ILE A 219 4.06 -4.52 2.65
C ILE A 219 4.33 -5.45 1.47
N LEU A 220 5.57 -5.92 1.31
CA LEU A 220 5.91 -6.93 0.31
C LEU A 220 5.06 -8.19 0.51
N TYR A 221 4.96 -8.66 1.75
CA TYR A 221 4.12 -9.80 2.11
C TYR A 221 2.64 -9.53 1.81
N VAL A 222 2.11 -8.36 2.22
CA VAL A 222 0.71 -7.99 1.99
C VAL A 222 0.37 -7.95 0.49
N MET A 223 1.26 -7.40 -0.34
CA MET A 223 1.07 -7.35 -1.80
C MET A 223 1.10 -8.73 -2.44
N LEU A 224 2.08 -9.57 -2.08
CA LEU A 224 2.18 -10.94 -2.59
C LEU A 224 0.97 -11.79 -2.17
N SER A 225 0.56 -11.69 -0.91
CA SER A 225 -0.63 -12.35 -0.35
C SER A 225 -1.92 -11.87 -1.04
N GLY A 226 -2.04 -10.56 -1.27
CA GLY A 226 -3.15 -9.98 -2.02
C GLY A 226 -3.21 -10.48 -3.47
N ALA A 227 -2.06 -10.59 -4.14
CA ALA A 227 -2.00 -11.05 -5.53
C ALA A 227 -2.33 -12.54 -5.63
N LYS A 228 -1.91 -13.36 -4.65
CA LYS A 228 -2.32 -14.77 -4.56
C LYS A 228 -3.83 -14.93 -4.40
N ARG A 229 -4.45 -14.13 -3.52
CA ARG A 229 -5.93 -14.13 -3.38
C ARG A 229 -6.62 -13.69 -4.66
N LEU A 230 -6.07 -12.69 -5.36
CA LEU A 230 -6.59 -12.23 -6.64
C LEU A 230 -6.50 -13.31 -7.72
N GLU A 231 -5.36 -14.00 -7.80
CA GLU A 231 -5.10 -15.12 -8.71
C GLU A 231 -6.11 -16.23 -8.52
N LYS A 232 -6.28 -16.73 -7.28
CA LYS A 232 -7.31 -17.75 -6.96
C LYS A 232 -8.70 -17.34 -7.42
N ARG A 233 -9.07 -16.08 -7.18
CA ARG A 233 -10.37 -15.55 -7.59
C ARG A 233 -10.51 -15.45 -9.11
N GLN A 234 -9.46 -15.07 -9.83
CA GLN A 234 -9.48 -15.01 -11.29
C GLN A 234 -9.53 -16.41 -11.89
N ASN A 235 -8.76 -17.36 -11.37
CA ASN A 235 -8.83 -18.77 -11.77
C ASN A 235 -10.24 -19.34 -11.56
N LYS A 236 -10.92 -19.00 -10.45
CA LYS A 236 -12.31 -19.40 -10.22
C LYS A 236 -13.29 -18.81 -11.25
N ASN A 237 -13.09 -17.56 -11.68
CA ASN A 237 -14.03 -16.85 -12.55
C ASN A 237 -13.77 -17.10 -14.05
N TYR A 238 -12.50 -17.28 -14.43
CA TYR A 238 -12.03 -17.28 -15.82
C TYR A 238 -11.26 -18.56 -16.18
N GLY A 239 -11.11 -19.51 -15.25
CA GLY A 239 -10.26 -20.68 -15.45
C GLY A 239 -10.66 -21.59 -16.61
N ASN A 240 -11.94 -21.59 -16.99
CA ASN A 240 -12.46 -22.36 -18.12
C ASN A 240 -12.30 -21.62 -19.47
N ASP A 241 -11.86 -20.37 -19.46
CA ASP A 241 -11.65 -19.56 -20.67
C ASP A 241 -10.23 -19.82 -21.25
N PRO A 242 -10.12 -20.34 -22.49
CA PRO A 242 -8.82 -20.58 -23.13
C PRO A 242 -7.95 -19.33 -23.29
N GLU A 243 -8.55 -18.16 -23.54
CA GLU A 243 -7.80 -16.89 -23.65
C GLU A 243 -7.17 -16.51 -22.32
N TYR A 244 -7.93 -16.67 -21.23
CA TYR A 244 -7.42 -16.42 -19.88
C TYR A 244 -6.27 -17.36 -19.54
N GLN A 245 -6.38 -18.65 -19.87
CA GLN A 245 -5.31 -19.61 -19.62
C GLN A 245 -4.03 -19.28 -20.40
N ALA A 246 -4.15 -18.85 -21.67
CA ALA A 246 -3.01 -18.39 -22.45
C ALA A 246 -2.36 -17.14 -21.84
N TYR A 247 -3.18 -16.17 -21.40
CA TYR A 247 -2.73 -14.97 -20.72
C TYR A 247 -2.04 -15.27 -19.38
N TYR A 248 -2.63 -16.15 -18.57
CA TYR A 248 -2.12 -16.58 -17.27
C TYR A 248 -0.75 -17.24 -17.37
N LYS A 249 -0.53 -18.11 -18.37
CA LYS A 249 0.75 -18.82 -18.55
C LYS A 249 1.89 -17.92 -19.01
N LYS A 250 1.61 -16.85 -19.76
CA LYS A 250 2.65 -15.99 -20.37
C LYS A 250 2.96 -14.71 -19.60
N THR A 251 2.09 -14.30 -18.67
CA THR A 251 2.19 -13.00 -18.01
C THR A 251 2.58 -13.17 -16.54
N PRO A 252 3.72 -12.63 -16.07
CA PRO A 252 4.12 -12.71 -14.67
C PRO A 252 3.09 -12.11 -13.70
N ALA A 253 3.09 -12.56 -12.45
CA ALA A 253 2.09 -12.14 -11.47
C ALA A 253 2.24 -10.66 -11.06
N ILE A 254 3.44 -10.23 -10.66
CA ILE A 254 3.71 -8.88 -10.13
C ILE A 254 4.95 -8.23 -10.76
N PHE A 255 6.06 -8.97 -10.91
CA PHE A 255 7.33 -8.39 -11.35
C PHE A 255 7.58 -8.61 -12.85
N PRO A 256 7.75 -7.55 -13.67
CA PRO A 256 7.82 -7.64 -15.13
C PRO A 256 8.90 -8.56 -15.71
N LEU A 257 10.00 -8.75 -14.99
CA LEU A 257 11.19 -9.46 -15.46
C LEU A 257 11.54 -10.68 -14.61
N VAL A 258 10.68 -11.06 -13.66
CA VAL A 258 10.86 -12.25 -12.85
C VAL A 258 9.83 -13.29 -13.31
N PRO A 259 10.23 -14.53 -13.67
CA PRO A 259 9.33 -15.57 -14.18
C PRO A 259 8.43 -16.17 -13.08
N LEU A 260 7.81 -15.31 -12.27
CA LEU A 260 6.89 -15.64 -11.19
C LEU A 260 5.46 -15.67 -11.72
N TYR A 261 5.12 -16.76 -12.42
CA TYR A 261 3.84 -16.90 -13.12
C TYR A 261 2.69 -17.40 -12.27
N SER A 262 2.92 -17.91 -11.06
CA SER A 262 1.86 -18.32 -10.15
C SER A 262 2.30 -18.18 -8.70
N LEU A 263 1.47 -17.53 -7.90
CA LEU A 263 1.65 -17.42 -6.46
C LEU A 263 0.91 -18.53 -5.70
N GLU A 264 -0.01 -19.23 -6.38
CA GLU A 264 -0.79 -20.30 -5.77
C GLU A 264 0.09 -21.42 -5.20
N LYS A 265 1.17 -21.77 -5.91
CA LYS A 265 2.13 -22.82 -5.55
C LYS A 265 3.05 -22.47 -4.37
N ILE A 266 3.02 -21.23 -3.88
CA ILE A 266 3.95 -20.77 -2.84
C ILE A 266 3.29 -20.89 -1.46
N ASN A 267 3.74 -21.85 -0.66
CA ASN A 267 3.07 -22.25 0.58
C ASN A 267 3.17 -21.23 1.73
N TRP A 268 4.21 -20.40 1.77
CA TRP A 268 4.40 -19.41 2.84
C TRP A 268 3.59 -18.12 2.64
N ILE A 269 3.06 -17.89 1.43
CA ILE A 269 2.17 -16.76 1.14
C ILE A 269 0.73 -17.25 1.40
N LYS A 270 0.06 -16.72 2.42
CA LYS A 270 -1.33 -17.11 2.74
C LYS A 270 -2.36 -16.35 1.90
#